data_AF-A0A5N9DKR0-F1
#
_entry.id   AF-A0A5N9DKR0-F1
#
_cell.length_a   1.000
_cell.length_b   1.000
_cell.length_c   1.000
_cell.angle_alpha   90.00
_cell.angle_beta   90.00
_cell.angle_gamma   90.00
#
_symmetry.space_group_name_H-M   'P 1'
#
loop_
_entity.id
_entity.type
_entity.pdbx_description
1 polymer ?
#
loop_
_entity_poly.entity_id
_entity_poly.type
_entity_poly.pdbx_seq_one_letter_code
_entity_poly.pdbx_strand_id
1 'polypeptide(L)'
;MSSQLVLNRPITRLLIGCVITLMLVLTAACGSGSDNDSESSIERVLGGNRTYAIEDIEAIKASGVKIVKKYEIEELPGALDARNVIYNKLDYEIRFYATHEDAVEQGTLYADSITGDDAVVIGDEVLWEEGEKDRRKCSRAAGTPHSGCSYSARYLEYVIRGNMILFCEGDESSAAFENCNNLITLLEPA
;
A
#
# COMPACT_ATOMS: atom_id res chain seq x y z
N MET A 1 -62.94 26.35 54.36
CA MET A 1 -63.44 25.11 53.74
C MET A 1 -62.22 24.38 53.21
N SER A 2 -61.61 23.57 54.08
CA SER A 2 -61.55 22.10 53.99
C SER A 2 -60.36 21.68 53.10
N SER A 3 -59.19 21.31 53.66
CA SER A 3 -58.84 19.98 54.25
C SER A 3 -58.93 18.89 53.17
N GLN A 4 -57.95 18.05 52.84
CA GLN A 4 -56.89 17.33 53.58
C GLN A 4 -55.78 16.89 52.57
N LEU A 5 -54.47 16.91 52.89
CA LEU A 5 -53.63 15.85 53.52
C LEU A 5 -53.47 14.62 52.59
N VAL A 6 -52.28 14.08 52.26
CA VAL A 6 -51.26 13.39 53.11
C VAL A 6 -49.94 13.30 52.31
N LEU A 7 -48.79 13.82 52.81
CA LEU A 7 -47.67 13.11 53.49
C LEU A 7 -47.12 11.91 52.67
N ASN A 8 -45.83 11.73 52.37
CA ASN A 8 -44.74 11.57 53.34
C ASN A 8 -43.36 11.54 52.62
N ARG A 9 -42.32 12.05 53.30
CA ARG A 9 -40.88 12.03 52.94
C ARG A 9 -40.24 10.66 53.34
N PRO A 10 -38.92 10.50 53.48
CA PRO A 10 -37.84 10.41 52.47
C PRO A 10 -36.91 9.17 52.69
N ILE A 11 -35.90 9.01 51.82
CA ILE A 11 -34.55 8.41 52.07
C ILE A 11 -34.50 7.03 52.76
N THR A 12 -34.07 6.00 52.01
CA THR A 12 -33.15 5.00 52.58
C THR A 12 -32.16 4.51 51.53
N ARG A 13 -30.88 4.70 51.87
CA ARG A 13 -29.70 4.28 51.13
C ARG A 13 -29.49 2.75 51.24
N LEU A 14 -28.92 2.20 50.16
CA LEU A 14 -27.85 1.18 50.14
C LEU A 14 -28.13 -0.23 50.69
N LEU A 15 -27.68 -1.19 49.87
CA LEU A 15 -27.29 -2.57 50.15
C LEU A 15 -28.35 -3.66 49.97
N ILE A 16 -27.83 -4.79 49.45
CA ILE A 16 -28.43 -6.12 49.29
C ILE A 16 -29.20 -6.23 47.96
N GLY A 17 -28.75 -6.94 46.92
CA GLY A 17 -27.75 -8.01 46.80
C GLY A 17 -28.29 -8.99 45.74
N CYS A 18 -27.41 -9.51 44.89
CA CYS A 18 -27.62 -10.75 44.12
C CYS A 18 -28.53 -10.74 42.87
N VAL A 19 -28.35 -9.79 41.94
CA VAL A 19 -28.83 -10.00 40.55
C VAL A 19 -27.71 -10.61 39.70
N ILE A 20 -27.54 -11.91 39.91
CA ILE A 20 -27.30 -12.95 38.89
C ILE A 20 -26.67 -12.45 37.59
N THR A 21 -25.33 -12.51 37.56
CA THR A 21 -24.53 -12.68 36.35
C THR A 21 -24.75 -14.08 35.78
N LEU A 22 -25.43 -14.21 34.64
CA LEU A 22 -25.41 -15.40 33.80
C LEU A 22 -25.85 -15.11 32.36
N MET A 23 -25.17 -15.76 31.40
CA MET A 23 -25.45 -15.91 29.96
C MET A 23 -24.99 -14.77 29.04
N LEU A 24 -24.32 -15.02 27.90
CA LEU A 24 -23.74 -16.22 27.30
C LEU A 24 -22.72 -15.73 26.25
N VAL A 25 -21.54 -16.35 26.19
CA VAL A 25 -20.58 -16.15 25.09
C VAL A 25 -21.12 -16.89 23.86
N LEU A 26 -21.31 -16.18 22.75
CA LEU A 26 -21.52 -16.80 21.42
C LEU A 26 -20.22 -16.70 20.63
N THR A 27 -19.43 -17.76 20.68
CA THR A 27 -18.41 -18.06 19.67
C THR A 27 -18.98 -18.99 18.61
N ALA A 28 -18.54 -18.77 17.36
CA ALA A 28 -18.73 -19.56 16.14
C ALA A 28 -20.01 -19.29 15.32
N ALA A 29 -19.87 -18.40 14.34
CA ALA A 29 -20.51 -18.55 13.04
C ALA A 29 -19.40 -18.78 12.00
N CYS A 30 -19.09 -20.05 11.75
CA CYS A 30 -18.36 -20.50 10.58
C CYS A 30 -19.37 -20.48 9.42
N GLY A 31 -19.25 -19.50 8.53
CA GLY A 31 -20.00 -19.46 7.29
C GLY A 31 -19.28 -20.28 6.24
N SER A 32 -19.78 -21.48 5.94
CA SER A 32 -19.43 -22.18 4.71
C SER A 32 -20.17 -21.51 3.55
N GLY A 33 -19.44 -20.68 2.79
CA GLY A 33 -19.85 -20.20 1.48
C GLY A 33 -19.06 -20.94 0.42
N SER A 34 -19.76 -21.64 -0.46
CA SER A 34 -19.26 -22.29 -1.66
C SER A 34 -18.65 -21.27 -2.65
N ASP A 35 -17.47 -21.63 -3.15
CA ASP A 35 -16.75 -21.17 -4.35
C ASP A 35 -17.09 -19.79 -4.92
N ASN A 36 -16.18 -18.86 -4.69
CA ASN A 36 -15.71 -17.91 -5.69
C ASN A 36 -14.19 -17.85 -5.51
N ASP A 37 -13.45 -17.93 -6.62
CA ASP A 37 -11.99 -17.81 -6.67
C ASP A 37 -11.50 -16.73 -5.69
N SER A 38 -10.93 -17.16 -4.57
CA SER A 38 -10.26 -16.27 -3.65
C SER A 38 -8.91 -15.95 -4.28
N GLU A 39 -8.90 -14.93 -5.14
CA GLU A 39 -7.69 -14.18 -5.38
C GLU A 39 -7.21 -13.69 -4.00
N SER A 40 -6.17 -14.34 -3.49
CA SER A 40 -5.56 -13.99 -2.20
C SER A 40 -4.99 -12.58 -2.36
N SER A 41 -5.71 -11.56 -1.93
CA SER A 41 -5.23 -10.18 -1.95
C SER A 41 -3.95 -10.09 -1.11
N ILE A 42 -2.80 -9.95 -1.77
CA ILE A 42 -1.50 -9.82 -1.10
C ILE A 42 -1.44 -8.43 -0.44
N GLU A 43 -0.98 -8.39 0.81
CA GLU A 43 -0.93 -7.16 1.60
C GLU A 43 0.14 -6.20 1.05
N ARG A 44 -0.29 -5.02 0.57
CA ARG A 44 0.60 -3.96 0.06
C ARG A 44 1.27 -3.16 1.17
N VAL A 45 0.61 -2.99 2.32
CA VAL A 45 1.12 -2.19 3.44
C VAL A 45 1.79 -3.11 4.44
N LEU A 46 3.11 -3.25 4.31
CA LEU A 46 3.90 -4.06 5.21
C LEU A 46 4.30 -3.22 6.42
N GLY A 47 3.84 -3.64 7.60
CA GLY A 47 4.20 -2.99 8.85
C GLY A 47 5.72 -2.89 9.04
N GLY A 48 6.18 -1.76 9.58
CA GLY A 48 7.59 -1.54 9.90
C GLY A 48 7.86 -0.09 10.28
N ASN A 49 8.72 0.12 11.29
CA ASN A 49 9.11 1.45 11.77
C ASN A 49 10.48 1.90 11.22
N ARG A 50 11.01 1.21 10.20
CA ARG A 50 12.29 1.56 9.59
C ARG A 50 12.12 2.79 8.70
N THR A 51 12.99 3.76 8.89
CA THR A 51 13.19 4.86 7.94
C THR A 51 14.30 4.46 6.97
N TYR A 52 13.92 4.21 5.73
CA TYR A 52 14.80 3.97 4.60
C TYR A 52 15.22 5.29 3.96
N ALA A 53 16.40 5.28 3.35
CA ALA A 53 16.94 6.37 2.55
C ALA A 53 17.72 5.84 1.34
N ILE A 54 18.20 6.75 0.48
CA ILE A 54 18.94 6.38 -0.72
C ILE A 54 20.23 5.61 -0.40
N GLU A 55 20.83 5.87 0.76
CA GLU A 55 22.03 5.19 1.24
C GLU A 55 21.80 3.68 1.44
N ASP A 56 20.58 3.25 1.78
CA ASP A 56 20.23 1.83 1.89
C ASP A 56 20.28 1.14 0.52
N ILE A 57 19.80 1.83 -0.52
CA ILE A 57 19.86 1.32 -1.90
C ILE A 57 21.31 1.33 -2.41
N GLU A 58 22.08 2.34 -2.04
CA GLU A 58 23.50 2.42 -2.40
C GLU A 58 24.32 1.31 -1.76
N ALA A 59 24.03 0.94 -0.51
CA ALA A 59 24.69 -0.14 0.21
C ALA A 59 24.54 -1.50 -0.49
N ILE A 60 23.43 -1.73 -1.20
CA ILE A 60 23.13 -3.00 -1.88
C ILE A 60 23.55 -3.02 -3.36
N LYS A 61 24.25 -2.00 -3.87
CA LYS A 61 24.74 -1.98 -5.27
C LYS A 61 25.65 -3.16 -5.60
N ALA A 62 26.42 -3.66 -4.63
CA ALA A 62 27.27 -4.84 -4.80
C ALA A 62 26.48 -6.12 -5.11
N SER A 63 25.19 -6.17 -4.74
CA SER A 63 24.26 -7.26 -5.04
C SER A 63 23.68 -7.19 -6.45
N GLY A 64 24.15 -6.26 -7.30
CA GLY A 64 23.71 -6.10 -8.68
C GLY A 64 22.64 -5.03 -8.89
N VAL A 65 22.30 -4.26 -7.86
CA VAL A 65 21.37 -3.14 -7.93
C VAL A 65 22.01 -1.94 -8.63
N LYS A 66 21.26 -1.30 -9.51
CA LYS A 66 21.69 -0.11 -10.26
C LYS A 66 20.68 1.01 -10.12
N ILE A 67 21.10 2.15 -9.61
CA ILE A 67 20.30 3.38 -9.66
C ILE A 67 20.48 3.99 -11.06
N VAL A 68 19.39 4.13 -11.79
CA VAL A 68 19.38 4.57 -13.19
C VAL A 68 19.10 6.07 -13.29
N LYS A 69 18.10 6.54 -12.55
CA LYS A 69 17.61 7.92 -12.64
C LYS A 69 17.17 8.42 -11.28
N LYS A 70 17.42 9.71 -11.04
CA LYS A 70 16.80 10.54 -9.99
C LYS A 70 15.65 11.33 -10.63
N TYR A 71 14.48 11.25 -10.03
CA TYR A 71 13.31 12.03 -10.44
C TYR A 71 13.26 13.36 -9.71
N GLU A 72 12.73 14.38 -10.39
CA GLU A 72 12.29 15.65 -9.81
C GLU A 72 10.95 15.42 -9.09
N ILE A 73 10.85 15.86 -7.84
CA ILE A 73 9.78 15.48 -6.89
C ILE A 73 8.88 16.66 -6.49
N GLU A 74 9.12 17.84 -7.07
CA GLU A 74 8.42 19.08 -6.75
C GLU A 74 6.90 18.96 -6.92
N GLU A 75 6.47 18.09 -7.84
CA GLU A 75 5.05 17.81 -8.15
C GLU A 75 4.55 16.49 -7.55
N LEU A 76 5.35 15.82 -6.71
CA LEU A 76 4.98 14.60 -6.00
C LEU A 76 4.82 14.89 -4.50
N PRO A 77 3.58 15.06 -3.98
CA PRO A 77 3.32 15.44 -2.61
C PRO A 77 3.97 14.50 -1.58
N GLY A 78 4.62 15.09 -0.58
CA GLY A 78 5.20 14.38 0.56
C GLY A 78 6.48 13.59 0.28
N ALA A 79 6.84 13.40 -0.99
CA ALA A 79 8.05 12.69 -1.35
C ALA A 79 9.30 13.49 -0.95
N LEU A 80 10.29 12.77 -0.43
CA LEU A 80 11.61 13.30 -0.12
C LEU A 80 12.64 12.91 -1.18
N ASP A 81 12.41 11.77 -1.84
CA ASP A 81 13.27 11.29 -2.91
C ASP A 81 12.54 10.24 -3.76
N ALA A 82 12.84 10.21 -5.07
CA ALA A 82 12.32 9.20 -5.98
C ALA A 82 13.39 8.76 -7.00
N ARG A 83 13.46 7.46 -7.26
CA ARG A 83 14.51 6.83 -8.08
C ARG A 83 13.96 5.72 -8.97
N ASN A 84 14.47 5.64 -10.20
CA ASN A 84 14.42 4.42 -10.99
C ASN A 84 15.62 3.54 -10.67
N VAL A 85 15.35 2.26 -10.41
CA VAL A 85 16.34 1.26 -10.00
C VAL A 85 16.17 0.01 -10.85
N ILE A 86 17.27 -0.59 -11.29
CA ILE A 86 17.27 -1.88 -11.96
C ILE A 86 17.88 -2.93 -11.03
N TYR A 87 17.19 -4.06 -10.88
CA TYR A 87 17.68 -5.25 -10.20
C TYR A 87 17.16 -6.50 -10.89
N ASN A 88 17.99 -7.53 -11.04
CA ASN A 88 17.63 -8.78 -11.72
C ASN A 88 16.98 -8.58 -13.12
N LYS A 89 17.46 -7.59 -13.89
CA LYS A 89 16.93 -7.18 -15.21
C LYS A 89 15.50 -6.64 -15.22
N LEU A 90 14.96 -6.32 -14.04
CA LEU A 90 13.66 -5.71 -13.87
C LEU A 90 13.84 -4.25 -13.43
N ASP A 91 12.93 -3.41 -13.85
CA ASP A 91 12.82 -2.03 -13.39
C ASP A 91 12.00 -1.95 -12.10
N TYR A 92 12.38 -1.02 -11.25
CA TYR A 92 11.69 -0.66 -10.02
C TYR A 92 11.66 0.86 -9.94
N GLU A 93 10.63 1.37 -9.27
CA GLU A 93 10.63 2.73 -8.79
C GLU A 93 10.61 2.70 -7.26
N ILE A 94 11.39 3.56 -6.64
CA ILE A 94 11.46 3.69 -5.18
C ILE A 94 11.15 5.13 -4.84
N ARG A 95 10.20 5.32 -3.93
CA ARG A 95 9.83 6.63 -3.37
C ARG A 95 10.02 6.60 -1.86
N PHE A 96 10.64 7.64 -1.32
CA PHE A 96 10.84 7.81 0.11
C PHE A 96 10.00 8.97 0.62
N TYR A 97 9.37 8.77 1.76
CA TYR A 97 8.57 9.75 2.50
C TYR A 97 9.21 10.00 3.87
N ALA A 98 8.69 10.95 4.66
CA ALA A 98 9.27 11.22 5.97
C ALA A 98 8.98 10.11 6.98
N THR A 99 7.78 9.54 6.96
CA THR A 99 7.33 8.47 7.87
C THR A 99 6.57 7.37 7.12
N HIS A 100 6.24 6.29 7.82
CA HIS A 100 5.39 5.23 7.28
C HIS A 100 3.98 5.76 6.99
N GLU A 101 3.44 6.53 7.93
CA GLU A 101 2.15 7.18 7.83
C GLU A 101 2.13 8.14 6.63
N ASP A 102 3.18 8.91 6.39
CA ASP A 102 3.28 9.79 5.21
C ASP A 102 3.31 8.99 3.90
N ALA A 103 4.01 7.86 3.86
CA ALA A 103 4.02 7.00 2.67
C ALA A 103 2.62 6.47 2.36
N VAL A 104 1.86 6.06 3.39
CA VAL A 104 0.48 5.60 3.22
C VAL A 104 -0.44 6.76 2.83
N GLU A 105 -0.48 7.84 3.62
CA GLU A 105 -1.46 8.92 3.45
C GLU A 105 -1.22 9.75 2.18
N GLN A 106 0.05 9.97 1.80
CA GLN A 106 0.41 10.86 0.69
C GLN A 106 0.81 10.09 -0.57
N GLY A 107 1.31 8.87 -0.42
CA GLY A 107 1.84 8.10 -1.54
C GLY A 107 0.86 7.12 -2.18
N THR A 108 -0.09 6.56 -1.43
CA THR A 108 -1.01 5.51 -1.94
C THR A 108 -1.78 5.95 -3.17
N LEU A 109 -2.36 7.16 -3.20
CA LEU A 109 -3.10 7.66 -4.38
C LEU A 109 -2.24 7.65 -5.65
N TYR A 110 -1.00 8.13 -5.54
CA TYR A 110 -0.05 8.19 -6.66
C TYR A 110 0.55 6.83 -7.00
N ALA A 111 0.43 5.85 -6.09
CA ALA A 111 0.88 4.49 -6.34
C ALA A 111 -0.21 3.70 -7.08
N ASP A 112 -1.44 3.77 -6.57
CA ASP A 112 -2.62 3.16 -7.18
C ASP A 112 -2.83 3.67 -8.61
N SER A 113 -2.62 4.97 -8.87
CA SER A 113 -2.87 5.54 -10.20
C SER A 113 -1.97 4.99 -11.32
N ILE A 114 -0.83 4.40 -11.00
CA ILE A 114 0.17 3.94 -11.98
C ILE A 114 0.43 2.43 -11.92
N THR A 115 -0.32 1.69 -11.09
CA THR A 115 -0.14 0.24 -10.90
C THR A 115 -1.38 -0.55 -11.28
N GLY A 116 -1.16 -1.81 -11.67
CA GLY A 116 -2.23 -2.72 -12.11
C GLY A 116 -2.74 -2.45 -13.52
N ASP A 117 -3.79 -3.18 -13.89
CA ASP A 117 -4.36 -3.16 -15.24
C ASP A 117 -5.09 -1.86 -15.58
N ASP A 118 -5.66 -1.20 -14.57
CA ASP A 118 -6.40 0.07 -14.70
C ASP A 118 -5.49 1.31 -14.57
N ALA A 119 -4.17 1.11 -14.58
CA ALA A 119 -3.20 2.18 -14.41
C ALA A 119 -3.26 3.24 -15.52
N VAL A 120 -3.18 4.51 -15.10
CA VAL A 120 -3.11 5.67 -15.99
C VAL A 120 -1.65 6.07 -16.16
N VAL A 121 -1.05 5.64 -17.27
CA VAL A 121 0.38 5.85 -17.56
C VAL A 121 0.66 6.68 -18.82
N ILE A 122 -0.38 7.25 -19.42
CA ILE A 122 -0.30 8.17 -20.56
C ILE A 122 -1.40 9.23 -20.48
N GLY A 123 -1.12 10.42 -21.02
CA GLY A 123 -2.13 11.47 -21.21
C GLY A 123 -2.40 12.34 -19.97
N ASP A 124 -3.41 13.20 -20.08
CA ASP A 124 -3.66 14.30 -19.14
C ASP A 124 -4.19 13.85 -17.76
N GLU A 125 -4.53 12.57 -17.61
CA GLU A 125 -5.01 11.98 -16.35
C GLU A 125 -3.86 11.44 -15.47
N VAL A 126 -2.61 11.48 -15.96
CA VAL A 126 -1.42 11.10 -15.19
C VAL A 126 -1.23 12.07 -14.03
N LEU A 127 -1.27 11.56 -12.80
CA LEU A 127 -1.19 12.41 -11.59
C LEU A 127 0.19 13.03 -11.36
N TRP A 128 1.25 12.41 -11.89
CA TRP A 128 2.63 12.89 -11.78
C TRP A 128 3.43 12.58 -13.04
N GLU A 129 3.73 13.63 -13.82
CA GLU A 129 4.31 13.52 -15.16
C GLU A 129 5.80 13.12 -15.15
N GLU A 130 6.57 13.53 -14.14
CA GLU A 130 8.00 13.18 -14.08
C GLU A 130 8.16 11.67 -13.92
N GLY A 131 8.80 11.04 -14.93
CA GLY A 131 8.96 9.59 -15.01
C GLY A 131 7.82 8.83 -15.72
N GLU A 132 6.82 9.50 -16.28
CA GLU A 132 5.69 8.86 -17.02
C GLU A 132 6.18 7.81 -18.03
N LYS A 133 7.20 8.16 -18.83
CA LYS A 133 7.74 7.27 -19.87
C LYS A 133 8.41 6.02 -19.31
N ASP A 134 8.93 6.09 -18.09
CA ASP A 134 9.62 4.98 -17.45
C ASP A 134 8.61 3.98 -16.85
N ARG A 135 7.44 4.48 -16.41
CA ARG A 135 6.34 3.70 -15.81
C ARG A 135 5.47 2.93 -16.79
N ARG A 136 5.69 3.07 -18.10
CA ARG A 136 4.89 2.39 -19.13
C ARG A 136 5.68 1.33 -19.91
N LYS A 137 5.04 0.19 -20.15
CA LYS A 137 5.46 -0.80 -21.13
C LYS A 137 4.79 -0.49 -22.47
N CYS A 138 5.52 -0.75 -23.54
CA CYS A 138 5.00 -0.65 -24.90
C CYS A 138 4.87 -2.07 -25.45
N SER A 139 3.64 -2.56 -25.57
CA SER A 139 3.32 -3.85 -26.17
C SER A 139 2.77 -3.66 -27.59
N ARG A 140 3.18 -4.55 -28.51
CA ARG A 140 2.77 -4.50 -29.92
C ARG A 140 2.60 -5.90 -30.48
N ALA A 141 1.62 -6.07 -31.36
CA ALA A 141 1.51 -7.28 -32.16
C ALA A 141 2.74 -7.42 -33.08
N ALA A 142 3.18 -8.65 -33.32
CA ALA A 142 4.29 -8.94 -34.22
C ALA A 142 4.00 -8.35 -35.63
N GLY A 143 4.99 -7.66 -36.22
CA GLY A 143 4.88 -7.07 -37.56
C GLY A 143 4.21 -5.69 -37.64
N THR A 144 3.83 -5.08 -36.52
CA THR A 144 3.24 -3.72 -36.50
C THR A 144 4.31 -2.62 -36.36
N PRO A 145 4.13 -1.44 -36.99
CA PRO A 145 5.02 -0.29 -36.83
C PRO A 145 5.12 0.20 -35.38
N HIS A 146 6.26 0.78 -35.00
CA HIS A 146 6.51 1.27 -33.64
C HIS A 146 5.53 2.38 -33.20
N SER A 147 4.92 3.09 -34.15
CA SER A 147 3.94 4.16 -33.89
C SER A 147 2.57 3.66 -33.41
N GLY A 148 2.31 2.35 -33.40
CA GLY A 148 1.01 1.76 -33.05
C GLY A 148 1.01 0.98 -31.73
N CYS A 149 1.87 1.38 -30.79
CA CYS A 149 2.04 0.63 -29.55
C CYS A 149 0.87 0.81 -28.58
N SER A 150 0.49 -0.26 -27.89
CA SER A 150 -0.38 -0.18 -26.71
C SER A 150 0.49 0.07 -25.48
N TYR A 151 0.12 1.05 -24.68
CA TYR A 151 0.79 1.33 -23.43
C TYR A 151 0.04 0.69 -22.27
N SER A 152 0.78 0.06 -21.37
CA SER A 152 0.29 -0.50 -20.11
C SER A 152 1.24 -0.10 -18.98
N ALA A 153 0.82 -0.27 -17.72
CA ALA A 153 1.75 -0.10 -16.62
C ALA A 153 2.93 -1.05 -16.73
N ARG A 154 4.10 -0.55 -16.35
CA ARG A 154 5.29 -1.36 -16.12
C ARG A 154 5.21 -2.08 -14.77
N TYR A 155 4.70 -1.38 -13.76
CA TYR A 155 4.55 -1.89 -12.41
C TYR A 155 3.15 -2.42 -12.22
N LEU A 156 3.01 -3.72 -11.95
CA LEU A 156 1.69 -4.28 -11.63
C LEU A 156 1.35 -4.15 -10.16
N GLU A 157 2.37 -4.14 -9.30
CA GLU A 157 2.18 -4.05 -7.86
C GLU A 157 3.17 -3.09 -7.24
N TYR A 158 2.82 -2.66 -6.03
CA TYR A 158 3.72 -1.92 -5.15
C TYR A 158 3.57 -2.43 -3.71
N VAL A 159 4.59 -2.15 -2.90
CA VAL A 159 4.58 -2.39 -1.47
C VAL A 159 5.04 -1.15 -0.72
N ILE A 160 4.37 -0.86 0.38
CA ILE A 160 4.76 0.16 1.36
C ILE A 160 5.45 -0.56 2.51
N ARG A 161 6.71 -0.24 2.79
CA ARG A 161 7.48 -0.79 3.91
C ARG A 161 8.22 0.33 4.62
N GLY A 162 7.89 0.56 5.89
CA GLY A 162 8.37 1.77 6.57
C GLY A 162 7.95 3.03 5.80
N ASN A 163 8.85 3.98 5.64
CA ASN A 163 8.64 5.21 4.86
C ASN A 163 8.85 5.06 3.33
N MET A 164 9.01 3.85 2.82
CA MET A 164 9.33 3.58 1.42
C MET A 164 8.11 2.98 0.69
N ILE A 165 7.86 3.46 -0.52
CA ILE A 165 7.04 2.77 -1.51
C ILE A 165 7.96 2.18 -2.58
N LEU A 166 7.82 0.89 -2.82
CA LEU A 166 8.55 0.16 -3.85
C LEU A 166 7.57 -0.35 -4.91
N PHE A 167 7.76 0.10 -6.14
CA PHE A 167 7.00 -0.32 -7.32
C PHE A 167 7.75 -1.43 -8.04
N CYS A 168 7.04 -2.49 -8.41
CA CYS A 168 7.66 -3.74 -8.85
C CYS A 168 7.14 -4.14 -10.22
N GLU A 169 8.07 -4.29 -11.15
CA GLU A 169 7.74 -4.82 -12.46
C GLU A 169 7.29 -6.28 -12.34
N GLY A 170 6.24 -6.62 -13.07
CA GLY A 170 5.76 -7.99 -13.25
C GLY A 170 4.84 -8.05 -14.45
N ASP A 171 4.56 -9.26 -14.90
CA ASP A 171 3.54 -9.53 -15.91
C ASP A 171 2.28 -10.15 -15.27
N GLU A 172 2.36 -10.53 -14.00
CA GLU A 172 1.25 -10.99 -13.14
C GLU A 172 1.44 -10.38 -11.74
N SER A 173 0.34 -10.12 -11.01
CA SER A 173 0.38 -9.53 -9.65
C SER A 173 1.26 -10.32 -8.69
N SER A 174 1.10 -11.65 -8.64
CA SER A 174 1.90 -12.53 -7.77
C SER A 174 3.40 -12.46 -8.06
N ALA A 175 3.78 -12.40 -9.34
CA ALA A 175 5.17 -12.26 -9.76
C ALA A 175 5.72 -10.86 -9.40
N ALA A 176 4.92 -9.80 -9.55
CA ALA A 176 5.31 -8.45 -9.15
C ALA A 176 5.58 -8.36 -7.64
N PHE A 177 4.74 -8.97 -6.80
CA PHE A 177 4.98 -9.07 -5.35
C PHE A 177 6.24 -9.89 -5.02
N GLU A 178 6.47 -11.01 -5.70
CA GLU A 178 7.72 -11.79 -5.53
C GLU A 178 8.94 -10.93 -5.86
N ASN A 179 8.87 -10.13 -6.94
CA ASN A 179 9.93 -9.20 -7.33
C ASN A 179 10.16 -8.11 -6.28
N CYS A 180 9.10 -7.57 -5.65
CA CYS A 180 9.24 -6.67 -4.50
C CYS A 180 10.04 -7.33 -3.37
N ASN A 181 9.63 -8.54 -2.98
CA ASN A 181 10.25 -9.28 -1.89
C ASN A 181 11.73 -9.57 -2.16
N ASN A 182 12.09 -9.91 -3.39
CA ASN A 182 13.46 -10.14 -3.81
C ASN A 182 14.36 -8.92 -3.56
N LEU A 183 13.87 -7.71 -3.84
CA LEU A 183 14.63 -6.48 -3.58
C LEU A 183 14.62 -6.08 -2.10
N ILE A 184 13.46 -6.17 -1.42
CA ILE A 184 13.33 -5.84 0.01
C ILE A 184 14.24 -6.70 0.87
N THR A 185 14.37 -8.00 0.56
CA THR A 185 15.22 -8.93 1.32
C THR A 185 16.68 -8.48 1.32
N LEU A 186 17.16 -7.76 0.29
CA LEU A 186 18.51 -7.20 0.26
C LEU A 186 18.69 -6.03 1.25
N LEU A 187 17.60 -5.34 1.59
CA LEU A 187 17.59 -4.18 2.49
C LEU A 187 17.43 -4.58 3.96
N GLU A 188 17.06 -5.83 4.24
CA GLU A 188 16.93 -6.33 5.60
C GLU A 188 18.30 -6.81 6.12
N PRO A 189 18.67 -6.48 7.38
CA PRO A 189 19.87 -7.03 7.98
C PRO A 189 19.73 -8.56 8.12
N ALA A 190 20.81 -9.28 7.80
CA ALA A 190 20.91 -10.73 7.95
C ALA A 190 20.85 -11.19 9.41
#